data_AF-A0A258X7Z0-F1
#
_entry.id   AF-A0A258X7Z0-F1
#
_cell.length_a   1.000
_cell.length_b   1.000
_cell.length_c   1.000
_cell.angle_alpha   90.00
_cell.angle_beta   90.00
_cell.angle_gamma   90.00
#
_symmetry.space_group_name_H-M   'P 1'
#
loop_
_entity.id
_entity.type
_entity.pdbx_description
1 polymer ?
#
loop_
_entity_poly.entity_id
_entity_poly.type
_entity_poly.pdbx_seq_one_letter_code
_entity_poly.pdbx_strand_id
1 'polypeptide(L)'
;MTTATAEGERGGFSRYFVQDFTASIVVFLVAMPLCMGIAIASGVPPEKGLVTGIIGGIVVGLLAGSPLQVSGPAAGLAVIVFEFVRDNGLSALGPVLVLAGALQVIAGVAKLGGVFRAISPAVVHGMLAGIGALIVIGQFHILFDEKPLSNGIDNLAMMPARVLGLTPFNLQTTELALMLGLLTIGTMLVWEKIKPAKLGLLPGALLGVLAATMVAWGFGLDVARISVPDSIAAAFALPEAGIFSTLTQGSMIVSAIAIAFIASAETLLSAAAVDRMHDGVRTDYNKELRAQGVGNLLCGVFNALPMTGVIVRSSANVQAGAMTRTSAVL
;
A
#
# COMPACT_ATOMS: atom_id res chain seq x y z
N MET A 1 -20.81 -29.81 6.70
CA MET A 1 -19.90 -28.77 7.26
C MET A 1 -19.95 -27.43 6.51
N THR A 2 -20.76 -27.29 5.45
CA THR A 2 -20.84 -26.09 4.60
C THR A 2 -21.97 -25.10 4.94
N THR A 3 -22.87 -25.44 5.88
CA THR A 3 -24.01 -24.61 6.26
C THR A 3 -23.73 -23.68 7.45
N ALA A 4 -22.82 -24.06 8.37
CA ALA A 4 -22.52 -23.27 9.58
C ALA A 4 -21.70 -21.99 9.31
N THR A 5 -20.98 -21.91 8.19
CA THR A 5 -20.19 -20.70 7.84
C THR A 5 -21.05 -19.57 7.28
N ALA A 6 -22.17 -19.89 6.61
CA ALA A 6 -23.05 -18.89 6.01
C ALA A 6 -24.00 -18.23 7.03
N GLU A 7 -24.41 -18.95 8.08
CA GLU A 7 -25.27 -18.39 9.15
C GLU A 7 -24.50 -17.45 10.09
N GLY A 8 -23.21 -17.70 10.34
CA GLY A 8 -22.35 -16.80 11.11
C GLY A 8 -22.04 -15.47 10.41
N GLU A 9 -21.89 -15.48 9.08
CA GLU A 9 -21.60 -14.27 8.29
C GLU A 9 -22.83 -13.36 8.12
N ARG A 10 -24.03 -13.92 7.92
CA ARG A 10 -25.28 -13.12 7.80
C ARG A 10 -25.74 -12.51 9.12
N GLY A 11 -25.46 -13.14 10.26
CA GLY A 11 -25.71 -12.57 11.59
C GLY A 11 -24.68 -11.51 12.02
N GLY A 12 -23.49 -11.49 11.40
CA GLY A 12 -22.39 -10.58 11.75
C GLY A 12 -22.60 -9.14 11.26
N PHE A 13 -23.12 -8.95 10.04
CA PHE A 13 -23.27 -7.62 9.42
C PHE A 13 -24.12 -6.68 10.28
N SER A 14 -25.31 -7.12 10.73
CA SER A 14 -26.18 -6.29 11.56
C SER A 14 -25.68 -6.11 12.99
N ARG A 15 -24.86 -7.04 13.51
CA ARG A 15 -24.41 -7.04 14.90
C ARG A 15 -23.19 -6.15 15.12
N TYR A 16 -22.31 -6.06 14.13
CA TYR A 16 -21.04 -5.32 14.23
C TYR A 16 -20.97 -4.09 13.31
N PHE A 17 -22.08 -3.68 12.69
CA PHE A 17 -22.12 -2.57 11.75
C PHE A 17 -21.47 -1.29 12.28
N VAL A 18 -21.76 -0.90 13.52
CA VAL A 18 -21.21 0.34 14.11
C VAL A 18 -19.70 0.25 14.29
N GLN A 19 -19.20 -0.88 14.77
CA GLN A 19 -17.76 -1.11 14.95
C GLN A 19 -17.04 -1.13 13.60
N ASP A 20 -17.56 -1.90 12.65
CA ASP A 20 -16.94 -2.07 11.34
C ASP A 20 -17.01 -0.78 10.51
N PHE A 21 -18.09 0.00 10.60
CA PHE A 21 -18.21 1.31 9.95
C PHE A 21 -17.26 2.34 10.55
N THR A 22 -17.14 2.39 11.89
CA THR A 22 -16.19 3.29 12.55
C THR A 22 -14.75 2.93 12.18
N ALA A 23 -14.43 1.63 12.16
CA ALA A 23 -13.13 1.15 11.73
C ALA A 23 -12.86 1.45 10.25
N SER A 24 -13.87 1.33 9.37
CA SER A 24 -13.69 1.64 7.96
C SER A 24 -13.36 3.10 7.71
N ILE A 25 -13.95 4.04 8.47
CA ILE A 25 -13.56 5.46 8.42
C ILE A 25 -12.07 5.62 8.78
N VAL A 26 -11.59 4.98 9.84
CA VAL A 26 -10.17 5.05 10.23
C VAL A 26 -9.27 4.48 9.14
N VAL A 27 -9.62 3.30 8.63
CA VAL A 27 -8.88 2.63 7.55
C VAL A 27 -8.86 3.50 6.30
N PHE A 28 -9.98 4.10 5.91
CA PHE A 28 -10.08 5.02 4.77
C PHE A 28 -9.17 6.23 4.94
N LEU A 29 -9.20 6.88 6.11
CA LEU A 29 -8.36 8.04 6.42
C LEU A 29 -6.86 7.71 6.39
N VAL A 30 -6.46 6.49 6.75
CA VAL A 30 -5.07 6.01 6.61
C VAL A 30 -4.76 5.59 5.17
N ALA A 31 -5.69 4.93 4.50
CA ALA A 31 -5.49 4.31 3.20
C ALA A 31 -5.33 5.32 2.07
N MET A 32 -6.11 6.41 2.08
CA MET A 32 -6.06 7.47 1.06
C MET A 32 -4.65 8.06 0.86
N PRO A 33 -4.00 8.66 1.88
CA PRO A 33 -2.66 9.20 1.73
C PRO A 33 -1.62 8.11 1.42
N LEU A 34 -1.77 6.93 2.03
CA LEU A 34 -0.83 5.83 1.83
C LEU A 34 -0.88 5.29 0.38
N CYS A 35 -2.07 5.20 -0.23
CA CYS A 35 -2.23 4.79 -1.64
C CYS A 35 -1.49 5.74 -2.58
N MET A 36 -1.69 7.05 -2.40
CA MET A 36 -1.06 8.08 -3.24
C MET A 36 0.45 8.13 -3.02
N GLY A 37 0.90 8.07 -1.77
CA GLY A 37 2.33 8.07 -1.44
C GLY A 37 3.07 6.88 -2.06
N ILE A 38 2.50 5.68 -2.00
CA ILE A 38 3.10 4.48 -2.61
C ILE A 38 3.13 4.61 -4.14
N ALA A 39 2.08 5.14 -4.77
CA ALA A 39 2.08 5.39 -6.21
C ALA A 39 3.20 6.33 -6.66
N ILE A 40 3.37 7.46 -5.95
CA ILE A 40 4.44 8.42 -6.23
C ILE A 40 5.81 7.77 -6.02
N ALA A 41 5.98 6.98 -4.95
CA ALA A 41 7.21 6.24 -4.69
C ALA A 41 7.49 5.17 -5.76
N SER A 42 6.45 4.61 -6.39
CA SER A 42 6.53 3.70 -7.52
C SER A 42 6.69 4.41 -8.87
N GLY A 43 6.77 5.74 -8.91
CA GLY A 43 6.95 6.50 -10.15
C GLY A 43 5.72 6.49 -11.07
N VAL A 44 4.54 6.20 -10.52
CA VAL A 44 3.27 6.16 -11.28
C VAL A 44 2.32 7.26 -10.79
N PRO A 45 1.31 7.63 -11.59
CA PRO A 45 0.32 8.61 -11.19
C PRO A 45 -0.43 8.20 -9.89
N PRO A 46 -0.72 9.15 -8.96
CA PRO A 46 -1.34 8.87 -7.66
C PRO A 46 -2.66 8.07 -7.74
N GLU A 47 -3.47 8.33 -8.78
CA GLU A 47 -4.75 7.67 -9.02
C GLU A 47 -4.61 6.16 -9.23
N LYS A 48 -3.48 5.66 -9.74
CA LYS A 48 -3.23 4.22 -9.87
C LYS A 48 -3.12 3.53 -8.51
N GLY A 49 -2.56 4.22 -7.51
CA GLY A 49 -2.55 3.75 -6.13
C GLY A 49 -3.96 3.71 -5.52
N LEU A 50 -4.79 4.72 -5.81
CA LEU A 50 -6.19 4.73 -5.37
C LEU A 50 -6.98 3.57 -5.98
N VAL A 51 -6.83 3.31 -7.29
CA VAL A 51 -7.48 2.16 -7.97
C VAL A 51 -7.11 0.84 -7.30
N THR A 52 -5.82 0.58 -7.07
CA THR A 52 -5.38 -0.63 -6.35
C THR A 52 -5.97 -0.71 -4.94
N GLY A 53 -6.08 0.43 -4.24
CA GLY A 53 -6.73 0.51 -2.93
C GLY A 53 -8.22 0.16 -2.98
N ILE A 54 -8.96 0.65 -3.98
CA ILE A 54 -10.38 0.37 -4.19
C ILE A 54 -10.60 -1.12 -4.48
N ILE A 55 -9.78 -1.71 -5.38
CA ILE A 55 -9.85 -3.15 -5.68
C ILE A 55 -9.51 -3.97 -4.43
N GLY A 56 -8.51 -3.53 -3.65
CA GLY A 56 -8.11 -4.18 -2.40
C GLY A 56 -9.18 -4.16 -1.32
N GLY A 57 -9.80 -3.00 -1.07
CA GLY A 57 -10.85 -2.84 -0.05
C GLY A 57 -12.15 -3.54 -0.44
N ILE A 58 -12.63 -3.32 -1.66
CA ILE A 58 -13.95 -3.82 -2.09
C ILE A 58 -13.84 -5.27 -2.57
N VAL A 59 -13.09 -5.52 -3.65
CA VAL A 59 -13.10 -6.84 -4.29
C VAL A 59 -12.37 -7.87 -3.44
N VAL A 60 -11.16 -7.54 -3.00
CA VAL A 60 -10.38 -8.47 -2.18
C VAL A 60 -10.94 -8.56 -0.77
N GLY A 61 -11.40 -7.46 -0.15
CA GLY A 61 -12.09 -7.53 1.15
C GLY A 61 -13.29 -8.47 1.17
N LEU A 62 -14.07 -8.54 0.08
CA LEU A 62 -15.17 -9.50 -0.05
C LEU A 62 -14.68 -10.95 -0.19
N LEU A 63 -13.61 -11.19 -0.96
CA LEU A 63 -13.11 -12.53 -1.28
C LEU A 63 -12.10 -13.09 -0.25
N ALA A 64 -11.52 -12.24 0.59
CA ALA A 64 -10.37 -12.53 1.45
C ALA A 64 -10.58 -13.73 2.38
N GLY A 65 -9.49 -14.44 2.63
CA GLY A 65 -9.39 -15.51 3.61
C GLY A 65 -9.05 -15.01 5.01
N SER A 66 -8.47 -13.81 5.13
CA SER A 66 -8.20 -13.12 6.38
C SER A 66 -9.22 -12.00 6.62
N PRO A 67 -10.15 -12.13 7.59
CA PRO A 67 -11.28 -11.20 7.72
C PRO A 67 -10.90 -9.77 8.08
N LEU A 68 -9.87 -9.55 8.89
CA LEU A 68 -9.49 -8.20 9.35
C LEU A 68 -8.32 -7.60 8.57
N GLN A 69 -7.78 -8.35 7.61
CA GLN A 69 -6.73 -7.87 6.72
C GLN A 69 -7.30 -6.91 5.67
N VAL A 70 -6.61 -5.79 5.47
CA VAL A 70 -6.94 -4.79 4.46
C VAL A 70 -5.84 -4.77 3.40
N SER A 71 -6.24 -4.94 2.14
CA SER A 71 -5.33 -4.96 1.00
C SER A 71 -5.22 -3.60 0.30
N GLY A 72 -4.13 -3.41 -0.43
CA GLY A 72 -3.88 -2.19 -1.18
C GLY A 72 -2.49 -2.19 -1.83
N PRO A 73 -2.03 -1.04 -2.34
CA PRO A 73 -0.69 -0.90 -2.93
C PRO A 73 0.39 -1.39 -1.97
N ALA A 74 1.29 -2.21 -2.50
CA ALA A 74 2.36 -2.82 -1.72
C ALA A 74 3.56 -1.87 -1.58
N ALA A 75 3.81 -1.38 -0.36
CA ALA A 75 4.96 -0.52 -0.08
C ALA A 75 6.30 -1.25 -0.33
N GLY A 76 6.38 -2.55 -0.04
CA GLY A 76 7.59 -3.35 -0.25
C GLY A 76 7.91 -3.64 -1.71
N LEU A 77 6.92 -3.54 -2.60
CA LEU A 77 7.13 -3.62 -4.04
C LEU A 77 7.38 -2.25 -4.68
N ALA A 78 7.30 -1.14 -3.94
CA ALA A 78 7.29 0.19 -4.53
C ALA A 78 8.55 0.49 -5.35
N VAL A 79 9.73 0.12 -4.82
CA VAL A 79 11.03 0.30 -5.49
C VAL A 79 11.17 -0.60 -6.71
N ILE A 80 10.75 -1.87 -6.58
CA ILE A 80 10.79 -2.84 -7.70
C ILE A 80 9.89 -2.34 -8.85
N VAL A 81 8.71 -1.82 -8.51
CA VAL A 81 7.80 -1.23 -9.49
C VAL A 81 8.39 0.03 -10.10
N PHE A 82 9.02 0.90 -9.32
CA PHE A 82 9.68 2.10 -9.82
C PHE A 82 10.75 1.75 -10.87
N GLU A 83 11.63 0.81 -10.55
CA GLU A 83 12.67 0.33 -11.47
C GLU A 83 12.04 -0.29 -12.73
N PHE A 84 11.05 -1.17 -12.54
CA PHE A 84 10.36 -1.81 -13.65
C PHE A 84 9.69 -0.79 -14.60
N VAL A 85 8.95 0.17 -14.05
CA VAL A 85 8.22 1.20 -14.82
C VAL A 85 9.19 2.12 -15.54
N ARG A 86 10.32 2.46 -14.93
CA ARG A 86 11.35 3.27 -15.57
C ARG A 86 11.96 2.55 -16.78
N ASP A 87 12.27 1.27 -16.62
CA ASP A 87 13.02 0.51 -17.62
C ASP A 87 12.12 -0.03 -18.75
N ASN A 88 10.84 -0.28 -18.45
CA ASN A 88 9.89 -0.94 -19.37
C ASN A 88 8.66 -0.09 -19.72
N GLY A 89 8.47 1.04 -19.05
CA GLY A 89 7.28 1.87 -19.15
C GLY A 89 6.11 1.37 -18.30
N LEU A 90 5.21 2.28 -17.96
CA LEU A 90 4.01 1.97 -17.16
C LEU A 90 3.06 1.00 -17.87
N SER A 91 2.98 1.01 -19.20
CA SER A 91 2.10 0.11 -19.95
C SER A 91 2.49 -1.37 -19.83
N ALA A 92 3.77 -1.67 -19.57
CA ALA A 92 4.25 -3.04 -19.37
C ALA A 92 3.86 -3.63 -18.01
N LEU A 93 3.46 -2.80 -17.03
CA LEU A 93 3.15 -3.25 -15.68
C LEU A 93 1.87 -4.11 -15.66
N GLY A 94 0.83 -3.67 -16.35
CA GLY A 94 -0.46 -4.37 -16.43
C GLY A 94 -0.36 -5.86 -16.77
N PRO A 95 0.23 -6.26 -17.90
CA PRO A 95 0.42 -7.66 -18.27
C PRO A 95 1.20 -8.48 -17.25
N VAL A 96 2.25 -7.89 -16.67
CA VAL A 96 3.07 -8.53 -15.64
C VAL A 96 2.24 -8.81 -14.39
N LEU A 97 1.38 -7.88 -13.97
CA LEU A 97 0.44 -8.07 -12.87
C LEU A 97 -0.64 -9.09 -13.17
N VAL A 98 -1.18 -9.11 -14.41
CA VAL A 98 -2.13 -10.14 -14.82
C VAL A 98 -1.51 -11.52 -14.68
N LEU A 99 -0.29 -11.71 -15.17
CA LEU A 99 0.43 -12.97 -15.02
C LEU A 99 0.73 -13.28 -13.55
N ALA A 100 1.18 -12.30 -12.77
CA ALA A 100 1.46 -12.47 -11.35
C ALA A 100 0.20 -12.90 -10.56
N GLY A 101 -0.93 -12.24 -10.81
CA GLY A 101 -2.21 -12.59 -10.20
C GLY A 101 -2.70 -13.97 -10.61
N ALA A 102 -2.54 -14.35 -11.89
CA ALA A 102 -2.85 -15.71 -12.36
C ALA A 102 -2.01 -16.76 -11.62
N LEU A 103 -0.71 -16.53 -11.45
CA LEU A 103 0.18 -17.41 -10.69
C LEU A 103 -0.26 -17.54 -9.22
N GLN A 104 -0.70 -16.45 -8.59
CA GLN A 104 -1.23 -16.48 -7.23
C GLN A 104 -2.55 -17.25 -7.12
N VAL A 105 -3.48 -17.06 -8.06
CA VAL A 105 -4.73 -17.85 -8.11
C VAL A 105 -4.41 -19.33 -8.24
N ILE A 106 -3.53 -19.71 -9.17
CA ILE A 106 -3.09 -21.09 -9.37
C ILE A 106 -2.46 -21.65 -8.09
N ALA A 107 -1.56 -20.91 -7.46
CA ALA A 107 -0.92 -21.32 -6.21
C ALA A 107 -1.93 -21.51 -5.07
N GLY A 108 -2.92 -20.63 -4.95
CA GLY A 108 -3.98 -20.73 -3.96
C GLY A 108 -4.97 -21.87 -4.22
N VAL A 109 -5.20 -22.25 -5.48
CA VAL A 109 -5.97 -23.47 -5.85
C VAL A 109 -5.15 -24.72 -5.57
N ALA A 110 -3.85 -24.71 -5.87
CA ALA A 110 -2.90 -25.78 -5.57
C ALA A 110 -2.57 -25.93 -4.07
N LYS A 111 -3.21 -25.14 -3.20
CA LYS A 111 -3.06 -25.14 -1.74
C LYS A 111 -1.64 -24.82 -1.25
N LEU A 112 -0.92 -23.97 -1.97
CA LEU A 112 0.44 -23.55 -1.64
C LEU A 112 0.50 -22.40 -0.61
N GLY A 113 -0.63 -21.86 -0.15
CA GLY A 113 -0.66 -20.77 0.84
C GLY A 113 -0.02 -21.16 2.18
N GLY A 114 -0.03 -22.45 2.52
CA GLY A 114 0.62 -22.95 3.72
C GLY A 114 2.16 -22.94 3.67
N VAL A 115 2.77 -22.89 2.48
CA VAL A 115 4.23 -22.96 2.28
C VAL A 115 4.93 -21.76 2.90
N PHE A 116 4.31 -20.58 2.85
CA PHE A 116 4.88 -19.35 3.41
C PHE A 116 5.02 -19.39 4.94
N ARG A 117 4.36 -20.33 5.64
CA ARG A 117 4.58 -20.58 7.08
C ARG A 117 5.95 -21.19 7.37
N ALA A 118 6.64 -21.73 6.36
CA ALA A 118 7.99 -22.27 6.50
C ALA A 118 9.08 -21.19 6.37
N ILE A 119 8.72 -19.94 6.05
CA ILE A 119 9.69 -18.83 5.99
C ILE A 119 10.14 -18.50 7.41
N SER A 120 11.45 -18.49 7.65
CA SER A 120 12.00 -18.18 8.97
C SER A 120 11.69 -16.73 9.35
N PRO A 121 11.42 -16.44 10.63
CA PRO A 121 11.26 -15.06 11.09
C PRO A 121 12.44 -14.15 10.69
N ALA A 122 13.66 -14.68 10.62
CA ALA A 122 14.84 -13.92 10.22
C ALA A 122 14.73 -13.36 8.78
N VAL A 123 14.21 -14.15 7.83
CA VAL A 123 14.01 -13.70 6.44
C VAL A 123 12.96 -12.57 6.39
N VAL A 124 11.89 -12.69 7.18
CA VAL A 124 10.85 -11.66 7.29
C VAL A 124 11.41 -10.36 7.84
N HIS A 125 12.18 -10.42 8.93
CA HIS A 125 12.80 -9.23 9.53
C HIS A 125 13.81 -8.60 8.57
N GLY A 126 14.61 -9.40 7.86
CA GLY A 126 15.55 -8.90 6.84
C GLY A 126 14.83 -8.19 5.70
N MET A 127 13.74 -8.77 5.19
CA MET A 127 12.91 -8.16 4.14
C MET A 127 12.27 -6.85 4.61
N LEU A 128 11.65 -6.82 5.79
CA LEU A 128 11.04 -5.61 6.36
C LEU A 128 12.07 -4.51 6.63
N ALA A 129 13.25 -4.87 7.15
CA ALA A 129 14.35 -3.93 7.37
C ALA A 129 14.88 -3.34 6.05
N GLY A 130 15.05 -4.18 5.02
CA GLY A 130 15.47 -3.75 3.69
C GLY A 130 14.46 -2.80 3.03
N ILE A 131 13.17 -3.16 3.06
CA ILE A 131 12.08 -2.30 2.57
C ILE A 131 12.05 -0.97 3.33
N GLY A 132 12.11 -1.03 4.66
CA GLY A 132 12.13 0.17 5.51
C GLY A 132 13.31 1.09 5.19
N ALA A 133 14.51 0.53 5.04
CA ALA A 133 15.70 1.28 4.66
C ALA A 133 15.56 1.95 3.29
N LEU A 134 15.11 1.20 2.27
CA LEU A 134 14.90 1.74 0.93
C LEU A 134 13.85 2.86 0.90
N ILE A 135 12.75 2.71 1.65
CA ILE A 135 11.73 3.74 1.78
C ILE A 135 12.31 4.98 2.46
N VAL A 136 13.00 4.84 3.60
CA VAL A 136 13.60 6.00 4.31
C VAL A 136 14.59 6.73 3.40
N ILE A 137 15.44 5.99 2.69
CA ILE A 137 16.42 6.56 1.75
C ILE A 137 15.71 7.28 0.59
N GLY A 138 14.65 6.70 0.04
CA GLY A 138 13.87 7.34 -1.03
C GLY A 138 13.12 8.60 -0.54
N GLN A 139 12.41 8.49 0.59
CA GLN A 139 11.65 9.61 1.18
C GLN A 139 12.56 10.75 1.64
N PHE A 140 13.82 10.47 1.97
CA PHE A 140 14.80 11.51 2.27
C PHE A 140 14.98 12.49 1.11
N HIS A 141 14.94 12.04 -0.15
CA HIS A 141 15.07 12.94 -1.30
C HIS A 141 13.81 13.78 -1.50
N ILE A 142 12.64 13.16 -1.33
CA ILE A 142 11.34 13.82 -1.45
C ILE A 142 11.19 14.91 -0.38
N LEU A 143 11.76 14.72 0.82
CA LEU A 143 11.79 15.72 1.88
C LEU A 143 12.51 17.02 1.47
N PHE A 144 13.39 16.96 0.46
CA PHE A 144 14.14 18.08 -0.09
C PHE A 144 13.57 18.55 -1.45
N ASP A 145 12.32 18.18 -1.76
CA ASP A 145 11.62 18.47 -3.03
C ASP A 145 12.28 17.85 -4.28
N GLU A 146 12.92 16.69 -4.12
CA GLU A 146 13.60 16.01 -5.22
C GLU A 146 13.13 14.58 -5.41
N LYS A 147 13.24 14.12 -6.66
CA LYS A 147 12.90 12.75 -7.01
C LYS A 147 14.01 11.78 -6.55
N PRO A 148 13.64 10.61 -6.00
CA PRO A 148 14.60 9.54 -5.74
C PRO A 148 15.34 9.13 -7.01
N LEU A 149 16.61 8.80 -6.86
CA LEU A 149 17.47 8.26 -7.91
C LEU A 149 17.18 6.79 -8.19
N SER A 150 17.85 6.27 -9.22
CA SER A 150 17.56 4.98 -9.84
C SER A 150 17.93 3.74 -9.04
N ASN A 151 18.77 3.89 -8.02
CA ASN A 151 19.42 2.83 -7.27
C ASN A 151 19.44 3.23 -5.78
N GLY A 152 19.14 2.29 -4.89
CA GLY A 152 19.18 2.54 -3.45
C GLY A 152 20.55 2.99 -2.93
N ILE A 153 21.64 2.48 -3.50
CA ILE A 153 23.02 2.87 -3.17
C ILE A 153 23.30 4.30 -3.64
N ASP A 154 22.88 4.66 -4.85
CA ASP A 154 23.09 6.02 -5.38
C ASP A 154 22.27 7.04 -4.59
N ASN A 155 21.03 6.69 -4.23
CA ASN A 155 20.24 7.51 -3.30
C ASN A 155 20.98 7.69 -1.97
N LEU A 156 21.50 6.61 -1.37
CA LEU A 156 22.22 6.69 -0.10
C LEU A 156 23.48 7.58 -0.22
N ALA A 157 24.24 7.42 -1.31
CA ALA A 157 25.44 8.20 -1.57
C ALA A 157 25.17 9.70 -1.77
N MET A 158 23.98 10.05 -2.27
CA MET A 158 23.58 11.43 -2.54
C MET A 158 22.96 12.15 -1.34
N MET A 159 22.61 11.44 -0.26
CA MET A 159 22.05 12.06 0.94
C MET A 159 22.93 13.19 1.54
N PRO A 160 24.26 13.03 1.69
CA PRO A 160 25.11 14.10 2.22
C PRO A 160 25.10 15.36 1.34
N ALA A 161 25.05 15.18 0.02
CA ALA A 161 24.98 16.29 -0.92
C ALA A 161 23.67 17.09 -0.77
N ARG A 162 22.55 16.44 -0.43
CA ARG A 162 21.27 17.13 -0.18
C ARG A 162 21.32 18.03 1.04
N VAL A 163 21.94 17.54 2.13
CA VAL A 163 22.11 18.33 3.37
C VAL A 163 23.07 19.49 3.15
N LEU A 164 24.20 19.25 2.48
CA LEU A 164 25.20 20.27 2.20
C LEU A 164 24.75 21.31 1.16
N GLY A 165 23.76 20.97 0.33
CA GLY A 165 23.14 21.88 -0.63
C GLY A 165 22.19 22.90 0.00
N LEU A 166 21.82 22.74 1.29
CA LEU A 166 20.95 23.69 1.99
C LEU A 166 21.69 25.00 2.24
N THR A 167 21.01 26.12 1.96
CA THR A 167 21.56 27.45 2.26
C THR A 167 20.71 28.16 3.30
N PRO A 168 21.21 28.39 4.54
CA PRO A 168 20.41 28.99 5.62
C PRO A 168 19.89 30.40 5.31
N PHE A 169 20.48 31.06 4.31
CA PHE A 169 20.25 32.47 4.00
C PHE A 169 19.42 32.69 2.72
N ASN A 170 19.03 31.62 2.01
CA ASN A 170 18.18 31.70 0.83
C ASN A 170 17.08 30.66 0.94
N LEU A 171 15.88 31.08 1.35
CA LEU A 171 14.71 30.19 1.44
C LEU A 171 14.23 29.89 0.02
N GLN A 172 14.72 28.79 -0.56
CA GLN A 172 14.22 28.27 -1.82
C GLN A 172 13.11 27.23 -1.55
N THR A 173 12.53 26.73 -2.64
CA THR A 173 11.50 25.68 -2.62
C THR A 173 11.92 24.47 -1.77
N THR A 174 13.20 24.08 -1.84
CA THR A 174 13.76 22.95 -1.09
C THR A 174 13.76 23.15 0.42
N GLU A 175 14.17 24.32 0.94
CA GLU A 175 14.11 24.61 2.38
C GLU A 175 12.65 24.63 2.89
N LEU A 176 11.72 25.16 2.09
CA LEU A 176 10.29 25.18 2.43
C LEU A 176 9.68 23.77 2.46
N ALA A 177 10.01 22.92 1.49
CA ALA A 177 9.58 21.53 1.46
C ALA A 177 10.11 20.75 2.67
N LEU A 178 11.38 20.96 3.04
CA LEU A 178 11.99 20.38 4.24
C LEU A 178 11.24 20.82 5.51
N MET A 179 10.93 22.10 5.65
CA MET A 179 10.15 22.62 6.80
C MET A 179 8.76 21.99 6.87
N LEU A 180 8.06 21.85 5.74
CA LEU A 180 6.73 21.21 5.70
C LEU A 180 6.80 19.71 6.03
N GLY A 181 7.83 19.01 5.57
CA GLY A 181 8.01 17.61 5.91
C GLY A 181 8.37 17.40 7.37
N LEU A 182 9.23 18.26 7.95
CA LEU A 182 9.51 18.25 9.39
C LEU A 182 8.28 18.61 10.23
N LEU A 183 7.45 19.55 9.77
CA LEU A 183 6.16 19.86 10.38
C LEU A 183 5.23 18.63 10.36
N THR A 184 5.17 17.93 9.23
CA THR A 184 4.37 16.69 9.08
C THR A 184 4.85 15.62 10.05
N ILE A 185 6.16 15.36 10.12
CA ILE A 185 6.73 14.39 11.06
C ILE A 185 6.49 14.81 12.51
N GLY A 186 6.72 16.08 12.83
CA GLY A 186 6.53 16.63 14.17
C GLY A 186 5.08 16.52 14.65
N THR A 187 4.12 16.89 13.80
CA THR A 187 2.68 16.76 14.10
C THR A 187 2.26 15.31 14.28
N MET A 188 2.74 14.39 13.44
CA MET A 188 2.51 12.96 13.60
C MET A 188 3.01 12.44 14.96
N LEU A 189 4.27 12.73 15.31
CA LEU A 189 4.89 12.25 16.55
C LEU A 189 4.25 12.86 17.80
N VAL A 190 3.97 14.17 17.78
CA VAL A 190 3.32 14.88 18.87
C VAL A 190 1.92 14.30 19.08
N TRP A 191 1.13 14.15 18.01
CA TRP A 191 -0.21 13.62 18.10
C TRP A 191 -0.26 12.21 18.69
N GLU A 192 0.56 11.28 18.18
CA GLU A 192 0.61 9.91 18.72
C GLU A 192 0.98 9.86 20.20
N LYS A 193 1.78 10.83 20.68
CA LYS A 193 2.18 10.92 22.08
C LYS A 193 1.12 11.54 23.00
N ILE A 194 0.35 12.52 22.51
CA ILE A 194 -0.57 13.32 23.34
C ILE A 194 -2.05 13.04 23.06
N LYS A 195 -2.39 12.19 22.09
CA LYS A 195 -3.76 12.00 21.64
C LYS A 195 -4.68 11.60 22.80
N PRO A 196 -5.79 12.33 23.04
CA PRO A 196 -6.76 11.94 24.05
C PRO A 196 -7.47 10.64 23.63
N ALA A 197 -7.87 9.82 24.61
CA ALA A 197 -8.51 8.52 24.35
C ALA A 197 -9.75 8.63 23.44
N LYS A 198 -10.48 9.74 23.51
CA LYS A 198 -11.67 10.03 22.67
C LYS A 198 -11.34 10.26 21.19
N LEU A 199 -10.10 10.64 20.87
CA LEU A 199 -9.61 10.90 19.51
C LEU A 199 -8.60 9.84 19.06
N GLY A 200 -8.55 8.68 19.74
CA GLY A 200 -7.62 7.59 19.42
C GLY A 200 -7.76 7.04 17.99
N LEU A 201 -8.92 7.27 17.37
CA LEU A 201 -9.25 6.86 16.00
C LEU A 201 -8.69 7.79 14.92
N LEU A 202 -8.25 9.02 15.26
CA LEU A 202 -7.68 9.97 14.31
C LEU A 202 -6.20 9.64 14.05
N PRO A 203 -5.82 9.24 12.82
CA PRO A 203 -4.42 8.91 12.51
C PRO A 203 -3.53 10.16 12.54
N GLY A 204 -2.34 10.06 13.16
CA GLY A 204 -1.37 11.16 13.14
C GLY A 204 -0.98 11.59 11.72
N ALA A 205 -0.87 10.65 10.78
CA ALA A 205 -0.53 10.92 9.38
C ALA A 205 -1.52 11.89 8.70
N LEU A 206 -2.82 11.75 8.99
CA LEU A 206 -3.84 12.63 8.45
C LEU A 206 -3.67 14.06 8.97
N LEU A 207 -3.43 14.21 10.28
CA LEU A 207 -3.21 15.52 10.88
C LEU A 207 -1.93 16.18 10.37
N GLY A 208 -0.89 15.40 10.10
CA GLY A 208 0.32 15.91 9.46
C GLY A 208 0.07 16.45 8.06
N VAL A 209 -0.63 15.68 7.22
CA VAL A 209 -1.01 16.13 5.87
C VAL A 209 -1.88 17.39 5.93
N LEU A 210 -2.87 17.43 6.84
CA LEU A 210 -3.73 18.59 7.01
C LEU A 210 -2.95 19.83 7.47
N ALA A 211 -2.07 19.68 8.46
CA ALA A 211 -1.24 20.77 8.96
C ALA A 211 -0.31 21.32 7.87
N ALA A 212 0.39 20.45 7.16
CA ALA A 212 1.27 20.85 6.06
C ALA A 212 0.48 21.53 4.93
N THR A 213 -0.70 21.01 4.58
CA THR A 213 -1.55 21.60 3.54
C THR A 213 -2.06 22.99 3.94
N MET A 214 -2.51 23.15 5.19
CA MET A 214 -2.98 24.45 5.70
C MET A 214 -1.88 25.50 5.74
N VAL A 215 -0.66 25.11 6.13
CA VAL A 215 0.51 26.02 6.12
C VAL A 215 0.90 26.37 4.69
N ALA A 216 1.05 25.38 3.81
CA ALA A 216 1.42 25.61 2.42
C ALA A 216 0.39 26.50 1.68
N TRP A 217 -0.90 26.26 1.90
CA TRP A 217 -1.96 27.06 1.30
C TRP A 217 -2.06 28.46 1.91
N GLY A 218 -2.05 28.57 3.25
CA GLY A 218 -2.22 29.84 3.96
C GLY A 218 -1.09 30.84 3.71
N PHE A 219 0.13 30.36 3.52
CA PHE A 219 1.29 31.19 3.18
C PHE A 219 1.59 31.26 1.67
N GLY A 220 0.78 30.62 0.83
CA GLY A 220 0.97 30.61 -0.62
C GLY A 220 2.32 30.00 -1.04
N LEU A 221 2.81 29.00 -0.32
CA LEU A 221 4.10 28.37 -0.59
C LEU A 221 4.05 27.64 -1.94
N ASP A 222 5.03 27.94 -2.79
CA ASP A 222 5.25 27.29 -4.08
C ASP A 222 6.08 26.03 -3.85
N VAL A 223 5.41 24.96 -3.42
CA VAL A 223 5.99 23.63 -3.19
C VAL A 223 5.28 22.63 -4.10
N ALA A 224 5.96 21.54 -4.47
CA ALA A 224 5.35 20.50 -5.30
C ALA A 224 4.07 19.97 -4.65
N ARG A 225 2.94 20.11 -5.36
CA ARG A 225 1.62 19.63 -4.92
C ARG A 225 1.29 18.33 -5.63
N ILE A 226 0.61 17.45 -4.92
CA ILE A 226 0.05 16.23 -5.51
C ILE A 226 -1.15 16.66 -6.36
N SER A 227 -1.04 16.52 -7.68
CA SER A 227 -2.16 16.72 -8.60
C SER A 227 -3.06 15.49 -8.55
N VAL A 228 -4.23 15.64 -7.91
CA VAL A 228 -5.28 14.64 -7.98
C VAL A 228 -6.06 14.88 -9.28
N PRO A 229 -6.28 13.86 -10.14
CA PRO A 229 -7.04 14.05 -11.36
C PRO A 229 -8.48 14.48 -11.07
N ASP A 230 -9.05 15.30 -11.96
CA ASP A 230 -10.47 15.70 -11.89
C ASP A 230 -11.44 14.50 -11.93
N SER A 231 -10.96 13.36 -12.42
CA SER A 231 -11.72 12.11 -12.55
C SER A 231 -10.84 10.89 -12.29
N ILE A 232 -11.19 10.11 -11.27
CA ILE A 232 -10.62 8.78 -11.03
C ILE A 232 -11.14 7.78 -12.09
N ALA A 233 -12.24 8.07 -12.79
CA ALA A 233 -12.79 7.18 -13.80
C ALA A 233 -11.81 6.95 -14.97
N ALA A 234 -11.01 7.96 -15.31
CA ALA A 234 -9.94 7.81 -16.30
C ALA A 234 -8.85 6.81 -15.86
N ALA A 235 -8.67 6.61 -14.54
CA ALA A 235 -7.72 5.65 -14.01
C ALA A 235 -8.15 4.18 -14.25
N PHE A 236 -9.44 3.94 -14.46
CA PHE A 236 -10.04 2.64 -14.82
C PHE A 236 -10.03 2.36 -16.34
N ALA A 237 -9.20 3.07 -17.12
CA ALA A 237 -9.02 2.77 -18.53
C ALA A 237 -8.56 1.32 -18.73
N LEU A 238 -9.20 0.65 -19.69
CA LEU A 238 -8.84 -0.71 -20.09
C LEU A 238 -7.48 -0.71 -20.80
N PRO A 239 -6.77 -1.87 -20.81
CA PRO A 239 -5.50 -1.99 -21.47
C PRO A 239 -5.62 -1.71 -22.97
N GLU A 240 -4.60 -1.08 -23.56
CA GLU A 240 -4.50 -0.92 -25.01
C GLU A 240 -4.38 -2.29 -25.71
N ALA A 241 -4.88 -2.39 -26.95
CA ALA A 241 -4.79 -3.61 -27.74
C ALA A 241 -3.31 -3.98 -27.97
N GLY A 242 -2.95 -5.24 -27.70
CA GLY A 242 -1.57 -5.73 -27.86
C GLY A 242 -0.70 -5.65 -26.61
N ILE A 243 -1.23 -5.21 -25.47
CA ILE A 243 -0.52 -5.13 -24.17
C ILE A 243 0.19 -6.45 -23.78
N PHE A 244 -0.42 -7.60 -24.07
CA PHE A 244 0.12 -8.92 -23.75
C PHE A 244 1.29 -9.37 -24.65
N SER A 245 1.58 -8.65 -25.74
CA SER A 245 2.75 -8.93 -26.58
C SER A 245 4.07 -8.77 -25.81
N THR A 246 4.08 -7.92 -24.78
CA THR A 246 5.23 -7.70 -23.88
C THR A 246 5.61 -8.95 -23.09
N LEU A 247 4.66 -9.85 -22.77
CA LEU A 247 4.92 -11.09 -22.04
C LEU A 247 5.75 -12.12 -22.84
N THR A 248 6.05 -11.85 -24.11
CA THR A 248 6.95 -12.68 -24.92
C THR A 248 8.41 -12.56 -24.47
N GLN A 249 8.75 -11.50 -23.72
CA GLN A 249 10.10 -11.29 -23.20
C GLN A 249 10.29 -12.04 -21.87
N GLY A 250 11.37 -12.83 -21.79
CA GLY A 250 11.68 -13.63 -20.59
C GLY A 250 11.84 -12.79 -19.31
N SER A 251 12.35 -11.57 -19.42
CA SER A 251 12.48 -10.62 -18.31
C SER A 251 11.13 -10.25 -17.67
N MET A 252 10.07 -10.14 -18.46
CA MET A 252 8.72 -9.83 -17.98
C MET A 252 8.13 -10.99 -17.19
N ILE A 253 8.37 -12.21 -17.64
CA ILE A 253 7.93 -13.43 -16.93
C ILE A 253 8.65 -13.53 -15.59
N VAL A 254 9.96 -13.29 -15.55
CA VAL A 254 10.74 -13.29 -14.30
C VAL A 254 10.20 -12.22 -13.34
N SER A 255 9.90 -11.02 -13.85
CA SER A 255 9.31 -9.93 -13.06
C SER A 255 7.94 -10.32 -12.49
N ALA A 256 7.09 -10.98 -13.28
CA ALA A 256 5.78 -11.45 -12.83
C ALA A 256 5.90 -12.52 -11.74
N ILE A 257 6.84 -13.45 -11.88
CA ILE A 257 7.13 -14.49 -10.87
C ILE A 257 7.64 -13.84 -9.58
N ALA A 258 8.57 -12.88 -9.69
CA ALA A 258 9.10 -12.16 -8.53
C ALA A 258 8.01 -11.38 -7.79
N ILE A 259 7.20 -10.60 -8.52
CA ILE A 259 6.06 -9.87 -7.94
C ILE A 259 5.07 -10.84 -7.30
N ALA A 260 4.67 -11.93 -7.98
CA ALA A 260 3.76 -12.91 -7.42
C ALA A 260 4.28 -13.52 -6.12
N PHE A 261 5.57 -13.88 -6.09
CA PHE A 261 6.19 -14.48 -4.91
C PHE A 261 6.24 -13.50 -3.73
N ILE A 262 6.78 -12.29 -3.96
CA ILE A 262 6.92 -11.26 -2.92
C ILE A 262 5.54 -10.82 -2.42
N ALA A 263 4.59 -10.57 -3.33
CA ALA A 263 3.24 -10.17 -2.97
C ALA A 263 2.53 -11.23 -2.10
N SER A 264 2.73 -12.50 -2.44
CA SER A 264 2.19 -13.62 -1.66
C SER A 264 2.84 -13.72 -0.28
N ALA A 265 4.16 -13.58 -0.21
CA ALA A 265 4.90 -13.62 1.04
C ALA A 265 4.45 -12.50 1.98
N GLU A 266 4.44 -11.25 1.51
CA GLU A 266 4.01 -10.10 2.30
C GLU A 266 2.57 -10.25 2.81
N THR A 267 1.66 -10.67 1.93
CA THR A 267 0.25 -10.86 2.30
C THR A 267 0.10 -11.89 3.42
N LEU A 268 0.74 -13.05 3.29
CA LEU A 268 0.54 -14.14 4.25
C LEU A 268 1.26 -13.88 5.57
N LEU A 269 2.37 -13.14 5.54
CA LEU A 269 3.05 -12.64 6.73
C LEU A 269 2.24 -11.56 7.44
N SER A 270 1.64 -10.64 6.68
CA SER A 270 0.67 -9.67 7.19
C SER A 270 -0.50 -10.40 7.85
N ALA A 271 -1.05 -11.42 7.21
CA ALA A 271 -2.20 -12.14 7.74
C ALA A 271 -1.87 -12.88 9.04
N ALA A 272 -0.68 -13.49 9.14
CA ALA A 272 -0.19 -14.11 10.36
C ALA A 272 0.03 -13.09 11.49
N ALA A 273 0.48 -11.87 11.16
CA ALA A 273 0.62 -10.79 12.13
C ALA A 273 -0.74 -10.27 12.60
N VAL A 274 -1.69 -10.06 11.68
CA VAL A 274 -3.06 -9.62 11.97
C VAL A 274 -3.78 -10.65 12.85
N ASP A 275 -3.65 -11.95 12.54
CA ASP A 275 -4.20 -13.01 13.36
C ASP A 275 -3.73 -12.83 14.83
N ARG A 276 -2.46 -12.49 15.09
CA ARG A 276 -1.96 -12.29 16.48
C ARG A 276 -2.55 -11.08 17.21
N MET A 277 -3.23 -10.19 16.51
CA MET A 277 -3.82 -8.97 17.07
C MET A 277 -5.28 -9.16 17.50
N HIS A 278 -5.91 -10.30 17.19
CA HIS A 278 -7.30 -10.56 17.52
C HIS A 278 -7.59 -12.04 17.87
N ASP A 279 -8.72 -12.26 18.54
CA ASP A 279 -9.19 -13.60 18.92
C ASP A 279 -10.31 -14.15 18.01
N GLY A 280 -10.67 -13.39 16.96
CA GLY A 280 -11.67 -13.78 15.97
C GLY A 280 -11.26 -14.91 15.02
N VAL A 281 -11.99 -15.01 13.90
CA VAL A 281 -11.79 -16.04 12.86
C VAL A 281 -10.39 -15.93 12.28
N ARG A 282 -9.64 -17.05 12.33
CA ARG A 282 -8.26 -17.15 11.82
C ARG A 282 -8.21 -17.21 10.30
N THR A 283 -7.08 -16.81 9.74
CA THR A 283 -6.86 -16.73 8.29
C THR A 283 -6.89 -18.10 7.60
N ASP A 284 -7.68 -18.21 6.52
CA ASP A 284 -7.50 -19.25 5.49
C ASP A 284 -6.49 -18.76 4.43
N TYR A 285 -5.24 -19.19 4.56
CA TYR A 285 -4.11 -18.78 3.71
C TYR A 285 -4.31 -19.12 2.23
N ASN A 286 -5.01 -20.21 1.90
CA ASN A 286 -5.25 -20.59 0.50
C ASN A 286 -6.32 -19.71 -0.11
N LYS A 287 -7.39 -19.40 0.64
CA LYS A 287 -8.43 -18.45 0.23
C LYS A 287 -7.86 -17.05 0.09
N GLU A 288 -7.01 -16.63 1.02
CA GLU A 288 -6.32 -15.34 0.98
C GLU A 288 -5.45 -15.22 -0.27
N LEU A 289 -4.63 -16.24 -0.56
CA LEU A 289 -3.77 -16.26 -1.74
C LEU A 289 -4.57 -16.17 -3.05
N ARG A 290 -5.72 -16.87 -3.15
CA ARG A 290 -6.61 -16.74 -4.31
C ARG A 290 -7.22 -15.34 -4.42
N ALA A 291 -7.66 -14.76 -3.30
CA ALA A 291 -8.25 -13.41 -3.27
C ALA A 291 -7.24 -12.35 -3.72
N GLN A 292 -6.00 -12.39 -3.22
CA GLN A 292 -4.92 -11.51 -3.69
C GLN A 292 -4.63 -11.71 -5.18
N GLY A 293 -4.63 -12.96 -5.66
CA GLY A 293 -4.43 -13.24 -7.09
C GLY A 293 -5.52 -12.61 -7.98
N VAL A 294 -6.79 -12.68 -7.55
CA VAL A 294 -7.90 -11.97 -8.22
C VAL A 294 -7.69 -10.46 -8.17
N GLY A 295 -7.26 -9.93 -7.02
CA GLY A 295 -6.93 -8.52 -6.86
C GLY A 295 -5.84 -8.05 -7.82
N ASN A 296 -4.73 -8.79 -7.91
CA ASN A 296 -3.60 -8.48 -8.80
C ASN A 296 -3.95 -8.65 -10.27
N LEU A 297 -4.79 -9.62 -10.63
CA LEU A 297 -5.35 -9.72 -11.99
C LEU A 297 -6.10 -8.44 -12.36
N LEU A 298 -7.01 -7.99 -11.50
CA LEU A 298 -7.79 -6.77 -11.74
C LEU A 298 -6.91 -5.52 -11.75
N CYS A 299 -5.93 -5.42 -10.85
CA CYS A 299 -4.97 -4.33 -10.86
C CYS A 299 -4.18 -4.32 -12.18
N GLY A 300 -3.80 -5.49 -12.70
CA GLY A 300 -3.15 -5.60 -14.01
C GLY A 300 -4.05 -5.14 -15.17
N VAL A 301 -5.34 -5.48 -15.15
CA VAL A 301 -6.33 -5.03 -16.13
C VAL A 301 -6.48 -3.50 -16.14
N PHE A 302 -6.46 -2.85 -14.98
CA PHE A 302 -6.55 -1.39 -14.90
C PHE A 302 -5.18 -0.68 -14.94
N ASN A 303 -4.12 -1.43 -15.25
CA ASN A 303 -2.73 -0.96 -15.24
C ASN A 303 -2.38 -0.17 -13.96
N ALA A 304 -2.77 -0.74 -12.82
CA ALA A 304 -2.60 -0.20 -11.48
C ALA A 304 -1.36 -0.83 -10.80
N LEU A 305 -1.17 -0.57 -9.51
CA LEU A 305 -0.04 -1.08 -8.74
C LEU A 305 -0.28 -2.51 -8.23
N PRO A 306 0.80 -3.29 -7.99
CA PRO A 306 0.69 -4.55 -7.27
C PRO A 306 0.02 -4.39 -5.92
N MET A 307 -0.82 -5.35 -5.59
CA MET A 307 -1.59 -5.42 -4.36
C MET A 307 -1.02 -6.48 -3.42
N THR A 308 -0.97 -6.15 -2.13
CA THR A 308 -0.73 -7.09 -1.03
C THR A 308 -1.67 -6.84 0.15
N GLY A 309 -1.69 -7.77 1.10
CA GLY A 309 -2.17 -7.50 2.47
C GLY A 309 -1.25 -6.51 3.18
N VAL A 310 -1.80 -5.38 3.63
CA VAL A 310 -1.01 -4.27 4.19
C VAL A 310 -1.14 -4.25 5.70
N ILE A 311 -0.04 -4.54 6.41
CA ILE A 311 -0.05 -4.62 7.88
C ILE A 311 -0.43 -3.31 8.54
N VAL A 312 -0.01 -2.15 8.02
CA VAL A 312 -0.32 -0.83 8.61
C VAL A 312 -1.82 -0.53 8.56
N ARG A 313 -2.49 -0.88 7.46
CA ARG A 313 -3.96 -0.70 7.33
C ARG A 313 -4.70 -1.72 8.17
N SER A 314 -4.22 -2.96 8.17
CA SER A 314 -4.84 -4.05 8.91
C SER A 314 -4.71 -3.87 10.43
N SER A 315 -3.57 -3.38 10.90
CA SER A 315 -3.38 -3.06 12.32
C SER A 315 -4.24 -1.88 12.75
N ALA A 316 -4.37 -0.84 11.93
CA ALA A 316 -5.30 0.25 12.16
C ALA A 316 -6.75 -0.23 12.19
N ASN A 317 -7.13 -1.15 11.29
CA ASN A 317 -8.45 -1.77 11.25
C ASN A 317 -8.78 -2.51 12.56
N VAL A 318 -7.86 -3.38 13.02
CA VAL A 318 -8.02 -4.13 14.28
C VAL A 318 -8.03 -3.19 15.49
N GLN A 319 -7.14 -2.20 15.54
CA GLN A 319 -7.07 -1.23 16.64
C GLN A 319 -8.31 -0.31 16.70
N ALA A 320 -8.94 -0.04 15.57
CA ALA A 320 -10.20 0.70 15.50
C ALA A 320 -11.42 -0.16 15.91
N GLY A 321 -11.21 -1.43 16.25
CA GLY A 321 -12.24 -2.32 16.78
C GLY A 321 -13.02 -3.10 15.72
N ALA A 322 -12.46 -3.26 14.51
CA ALA A 322 -13.09 -4.08 13.48
C ALA A 322 -13.30 -5.53 13.95
N MET A 323 -14.47 -6.06 13.62
CA MET A 323 -14.90 -7.42 14.00
C MET A 323 -15.10 -8.31 12.78
N THR A 324 -15.37 -7.74 11.61
CA THR A 324 -15.59 -8.50 10.38
C THR A 324 -14.95 -7.86 9.14
N ARG A 325 -14.97 -8.60 8.02
CA ARG A 325 -14.45 -8.13 6.72
C ARG A 325 -15.15 -6.90 6.17
N THR A 326 -16.32 -6.54 6.69
CA THR A 326 -17.09 -5.42 6.17
C THR A 326 -16.39 -4.10 6.41
N SER A 327 -15.52 -4.00 7.44
CA SER A 327 -14.75 -2.79 7.69
C SER A 327 -13.74 -2.46 6.57
N ALA A 328 -13.31 -3.46 5.79
CA ALA A 328 -12.47 -3.24 4.63
C ALA A 328 -13.28 -2.79 3.39
N VAL A 329 -14.56 -3.16 3.34
CA VAL A 329 -15.45 -2.98 2.17
C VAL A 329 -16.23 -1.66 2.22
N LEU A 330 -16.64 -1.23 3.43
CA LEU A 330 -17.42 -0.02 3.68
C LEU A 330 -16.62 1.26 3.46
#